data_AF-A0A926CWV5-F1
#
_entry.id   AF-A0A926CWV5-F1
#
_cell.length_a   1.000
_cell.length_b   1.000
_cell.length_c   1.000
_cell.angle_alpha   90.00
_cell.angle_beta   90.00
_cell.angle_gamma   90.00
#
_symmetry.space_group_name_H-M   'P 1'
#
loop_
_entity.id
_entity.type
_entity.pdbx_description
1 polymer ?
#
loop_
_entity_poly.entity_id
_entity_poly.type
_entity_poly.pdbx_seq_one_letter_code
_entity_poly.pdbx_strand_id
1 'polypeptide(L)'
;LEMFLKNADKRIAEREIELQVLIKERDRVMEEMDKLVRLHMENQIPKDGFSRYYNPLDEQNKQISAEIPLVQSDIDFLKIEHLNSDLLLSEAQNLFDRWPFFDTEEKRQIVEQITERITLSKDEINIKFTYTPLHYNPPISKDEINIKFTKTPPQYNPPQNGHTTSGIHTGDQHKAGWILNRKFCP
;
A
#
# COMPACT_ATOMS: atom_id res chain seq x y z
N LEU A 1 -5.74 1.69 5.92
CA LEU A 1 -4.96 0.72 5.13
C LEU A 1 -5.81 -0.44 4.63
N GLU A 2 -6.67 -1.03 5.47
CA GLU A 2 -7.64 -2.06 5.05
C GLU A 2 -8.54 -1.62 3.87
N MET A 3 -8.98 -0.35 3.88
CA MET A 3 -9.71 0.25 2.74
C MET A 3 -8.87 0.33 1.45
N PHE A 4 -7.55 0.44 1.54
CA PHE A 4 -6.66 0.48 0.37
C PHE A 4 -6.56 -0.89 -0.30
N LEU A 5 -6.37 -1.95 0.48
CA LEU A 5 -6.35 -3.34 -0.01
C LEU A 5 -7.69 -3.72 -0.66
N LYS A 6 -8.80 -3.42 0.02
CA LYS A 6 -10.15 -3.64 -0.53
C LYS A 6 -10.40 -2.88 -1.84
N ASN A 7 -9.86 -1.67 -1.97
CA ASN A 7 -9.96 -0.89 -3.20
C ASN A 7 -9.09 -1.48 -4.32
N ALA A 8 -7.91 -2.00 -3.99
CA ALA A 8 -7.05 -2.69 -4.95
C ALA A 8 -7.69 -4.00 -5.44
N ASP A 9 -8.26 -4.81 -4.55
CA ASP A 9 -9.05 -6.01 -4.91
C ASP A 9 -10.19 -5.67 -5.88
N LYS A 10 -10.94 -4.60 -5.57
CA LYS A 10 -12.04 -4.13 -6.43
C LYS A 10 -11.54 -3.75 -7.83
N ARG A 11 -10.42 -3.02 -7.92
CA ARG A 11 -9.83 -2.60 -9.20
C ARG A 11 -9.34 -3.79 -10.02
N ILE A 12 -8.71 -4.78 -9.37
CA ILE A 12 -8.30 -6.03 -10.02
C ILE A 12 -9.53 -6.76 -10.58
N ALA A 13 -10.57 -6.93 -9.76
CA ALA A 13 -11.79 -7.62 -10.17
C ALA A 13 -12.51 -6.91 -11.33
N GLU A 14 -12.61 -5.59 -11.30
CA GLU A 14 -13.19 -4.80 -12.39
C GLU A 14 -12.43 -5.00 -13.71
N ARG A 15 -11.10 -4.98 -13.67
CA ARG A 15 -10.24 -5.18 -14.84
C ARG A 15 -10.29 -6.61 -15.37
N GLU A 16 -10.40 -7.61 -14.49
CA GLU A 16 -10.61 -9.01 -14.87
C GLU A 16 -11.96 -9.23 -15.56
N ILE A 17 -13.02 -8.56 -15.11
CA ILE A 17 -14.33 -8.58 -15.77
C ILE A 17 -14.21 -8.01 -17.19
N GLU A 18 -13.52 -6.88 -17.35
CA GLU A 18 -13.29 -6.27 -18.66
C GLU A 18 -12.50 -7.21 -19.59
N LEU A 19 -11.44 -7.85 -19.09
CA LEU A 19 -10.69 -8.85 -19.83
C LEU A 19 -11.57 -10.00 -20.30
N GLN A 20 -12.46 -10.51 -19.44
CA GLN A 20 -13.39 -11.57 -19.80
C GLN A 20 -14.38 -11.14 -20.88
N VAL A 21 -14.84 -9.88 -20.85
CA VAL A 21 -15.71 -9.33 -21.89
C VAL A 21 -14.98 -9.26 -23.22
N LEU A 22 -13.75 -8.74 -23.24
CA LEU A 22 -12.92 -8.66 -24.46
C LEU A 22 -12.64 -10.05 -25.06
N ILE A 23 -12.30 -11.04 -24.23
CA ILE A 23 -12.08 -12.42 -24.65
C ILE A 23 -13.34 -13.01 -25.30
N LYS A 24 -14.51 -12.83 -24.67
CA LYS A 24 -15.78 -13.32 -25.22
C LYS A 24 -16.13 -12.65 -26.54
N GLU A 25 -15.91 -11.35 -26.66
CA GLU A 25 -16.20 -10.62 -27.90
C GLU A 25 -15.26 -11.04 -29.03
N ARG A 26 -13.96 -11.22 -28.74
CA ARG A 26 -13.00 -11.80 -29.71
C ARG A 26 -13.48 -13.16 -30.19
N ASP A 27 -13.84 -14.06 -29.27
CA ASP A 27 -14.26 -15.42 -29.62
C ASP A 27 -15.53 -15.40 -30.49
N ARG A 28 -16.48 -14.53 -30.15
CA ARG A 28 -17.68 -14.30 -30.96
C ARG A 28 -17.33 -13.82 -32.37
N VAL A 29 -16.47 -12.81 -32.50
CA VAL A 29 -16.07 -12.28 -33.81
C VAL A 29 -15.34 -13.35 -34.63
N MET A 30 -14.47 -14.14 -34.00
CA MET A 30 -13.80 -15.28 -34.64
C MET A 30 -14.82 -16.32 -35.14
N GLU A 31 -15.84 -16.66 -34.35
CA GLU A 31 -16.90 -17.56 -34.81
C GLU A 31 -17.70 -17.00 -35.99
N GLU A 32 -17.96 -15.69 -36.01
CA GLU A 32 -18.62 -15.02 -37.14
C GLU A 32 -17.75 -15.05 -38.40
N MET A 33 -16.44 -14.82 -38.25
CA MET A 33 -15.46 -14.94 -39.34
C MET A 33 -15.40 -16.38 -39.88
N ASP A 34 -15.37 -17.39 -39.02
CA ASP A 34 -15.34 -18.80 -39.40
C ASP A 34 -16.59 -19.23 -40.18
N LYS A 35 -17.77 -18.74 -39.75
CA LYS A 35 -19.04 -18.95 -40.47
C LYS A 35 -18.96 -18.34 -41.87
N LEU A 36 -18.44 -17.13 -41.98
CA LEU A 36 -18.31 -16.43 -43.26
C LEU A 36 -17.36 -17.17 -44.21
N VAL A 37 -16.20 -17.61 -43.71
CA VAL A 37 -15.23 -18.41 -44.47
C VAL A 37 -15.87 -19.70 -44.98
N ARG A 38 -16.63 -20.41 -44.14
CA ARG A 38 -17.33 -21.64 -44.53
C ARG A 38 -18.32 -21.39 -45.68
N LEU A 39 -19.14 -20.35 -45.58
CA LEU A 39 -20.10 -19.98 -46.64
C LEU A 39 -19.41 -19.66 -47.97
N HIS A 40 -18.22 -19.04 -47.91
CA HIS A 40 -17.42 -18.79 -49.11
C HIS A 40 -16.89 -20.09 -49.74
N MET A 41 -16.40 -21.03 -48.92
CA MET A 41 -15.95 -22.35 -49.38
C MET A 41 -17.09 -23.17 -50.00
N GLU A 42 -18.31 -23.00 -49.52
CA GLU A 42 -19.53 -23.62 -50.08
C GLU A 42 -20.05 -22.89 -51.34
N ASN A 43 -19.34 -21.88 -51.84
CA ASN A 43 -19.73 -21.02 -52.97
C ASN A 43 -21.07 -20.28 -52.77
N GLN A 44 -21.54 -20.14 -51.54
CA GLN A 44 -22.76 -19.40 -51.22
C GLN A 44 -22.53 -17.88 -51.22
N ILE A 45 -21.28 -17.45 -51.06
CA ILE A 45 -20.88 -16.04 -51.12
C ILE A 45 -19.86 -15.84 -52.25
N PRO A 46 -20.16 -15.01 -53.26
CA PRO A 46 -19.21 -14.71 -54.32
C PRO A 46 -18.01 -13.95 -53.76
N LYS A 47 -16.83 -14.24 -54.33
CA LYS A 47 -15.54 -13.68 -53.91
C LYS A 47 -15.54 -12.14 -53.84
N ASP A 48 -16.24 -11.49 -54.78
CA ASP A 48 -16.34 -10.04 -54.88
C ASP A 48 -17.02 -9.39 -53.65
N GLY A 49 -18.01 -10.07 -53.06
CA GLY A 49 -18.70 -9.59 -51.87
C GLY A 49 -18.05 -9.98 -50.55
N PHE A 50 -17.19 -11.00 -50.55
CA PHE A 50 -16.62 -11.58 -49.33
C PHE A 50 -15.81 -10.58 -48.51
N SER A 51 -14.88 -9.86 -49.15
CA SER A 51 -14.02 -8.89 -48.47
C SER A 51 -14.80 -7.78 -47.79
N ARG A 52 -15.97 -7.39 -48.33
CA ARG A 52 -16.82 -6.36 -47.73
C ARG A 52 -17.35 -6.75 -46.36
N TYR A 53 -17.59 -8.03 -46.12
CA TYR A 53 -18.08 -8.55 -44.84
C TYR A 53 -16.94 -9.04 -43.93
N TYR A 54 -15.89 -9.62 -44.51
CA TYR A 54 -14.77 -10.17 -43.75
C TYR A 54 -13.87 -9.09 -43.16
N ASN A 55 -13.51 -8.05 -43.94
CA ASN A 55 -12.52 -7.06 -43.51
C ASN A 55 -12.91 -6.30 -42.23
N PRO A 56 -14.18 -5.85 -42.03
CA PRO A 56 -14.58 -5.20 -40.79
C PRO A 56 -14.45 -6.12 -39.56
N LEU A 57 -14.77 -7.41 -39.70
CA LEU A 57 -14.66 -8.40 -38.62
C LEU A 57 -13.19 -8.69 -38.28
N ASP A 58 -12.34 -8.82 -39.31
CA ASP A 58 -10.90 -9.01 -39.13
C ASP A 58 -10.25 -7.81 -38.42
N GLU A 59 -10.64 -6.60 -38.80
CA GLU A 59 -10.18 -5.37 -38.16
C GLU A 59 -10.63 -5.28 -36.69
N GLN A 60 -11.91 -5.59 -36.41
CA GLN A 60 -12.43 -5.65 -35.04
C GLN A 60 -11.66 -6.69 -34.21
N ASN A 61 -11.44 -7.89 -34.76
CA ASN A 61 -10.71 -8.96 -34.08
C ASN A 61 -9.25 -8.55 -33.76
N LYS A 62 -8.58 -7.85 -34.70
CA LYS A 62 -7.23 -7.31 -34.49
C LYS A 62 -7.20 -6.28 -33.36
N GLN A 63 -8.17 -5.37 -33.34
CA GLN A 63 -8.25 -4.35 -32.29
C GLN A 63 -8.44 -4.98 -30.90
N ILE A 64 -9.40 -5.90 -30.77
CA ILE A 64 -9.64 -6.61 -29.50
C ILE A 64 -8.41 -7.45 -29.10
N SER A 65 -7.81 -8.15 -30.05
CA SER A 65 -6.62 -8.98 -29.80
C SER A 65 -5.40 -8.17 -29.36
N ALA A 66 -5.28 -6.92 -29.83
CA ALA A 66 -4.23 -6.00 -29.41
C ALA A 66 -4.49 -5.41 -28.01
N GLU A 67 -5.75 -5.27 -27.61
CA GLU A 67 -6.15 -4.71 -26.31
C GLU A 67 -6.00 -5.73 -25.16
N ILE A 68 -6.37 -6.99 -25.39
CA ILE A 68 -6.24 -8.08 -24.41
C ILE A 68 -4.89 -8.11 -23.65
N PRO A 69 -3.71 -8.10 -24.32
CA PRO A 69 -2.43 -8.14 -23.62
C PRO A 69 -2.15 -6.88 -22.79
N LEU A 70 -2.70 -5.73 -23.17
CA LEU A 70 -2.58 -4.49 -22.38
C LEU A 70 -3.38 -4.61 -21.08
N VAL A 71 -4.63 -5.08 -21.17
CA VAL A 71 -5.48 -5.34 -19.99
C VAL A 71 -4.86 -6.38 -19.06
N GLN A 72 -4.27 -7.44 -19.61
CA GLN A 72 -3.55 -8.46 -18.83
C GLN A 72 -2.35 -7.88 -18.10
N SER A 73 -1.53 -7.06 -18.77
CA SER A 73 -0.38 -6.40 -18.14
C SER A 73 -0.80 -5.47 -17.01
N ASP A 74 -1.93 -4.76 -17.14
CA ASP A 74 -2.44 -3.90 -16.08
C ASP A 74 -2.88 -4.73 -14.86
N ILE A 75 -3.56 -5.87 -15.08
CA ILE A 75 -3.94 -6.80 -14.02
C ILE A 75 -2.71 -7.34 -13.30
N ASP A 76 -1.69 -7.76 -14.05
CA ASP A 76 -0.45 -8.30 -13.49
C ASP A 76 0.29 -7.26 -12.65
N PHE A 77 0.36 -6.02 -13.15
CA PHE A 77 0.92 -4.90 -12.39
C PHE A 77 0.17 -4.67 -11.07
N LEU A 78 -1.18 -4.59 -11.13
CA LEU A 78 -2.01 -4.37 -9.94
C LEU A 78 -1.87 -5.52 -8.92
N LYS A 79 -1.74 -6.77 -9.37
CA LYS A 79 -1.52 -7.93 -8.50
C LYS A 79 -0.17 -7.87 -7.80
N ILE A 80 0.89 -7.49 -8.51
CA ILE A 80 2.22 -7.31 -7.92
C ILE A 80 2.19 -6.20 -6.86
N GLU A 81 1.55 -5.06 -7.19
CA GLU A 81 1.38 -3.95 -6.24
C GLU A 81 0.61 -4.38 -4.99
N HIS A 82 -0.46 -5.16 -5.16
CA HIS A 82 -1.27 -5.68 -4.07
C HIS A 82 -0.48 -6.62 -3.15
N LEU A 83 0.21 -7.62 -3.72
CA LEU A 83 1.02 -8.57 -2.97
C LEU A 83 2.12 -7.88 -2.16
N ASN A 84 2.77 -6.87 -2.75
CA ASN A 84 3.78 -6.07 -2.05
C ASN A 84 3.15 -5.28 -0.90
N SER A 85 1.96 -4.72 -1.09
CA SER A 85 1.26 -3.94 -0.06
C SER A 85 0.84 -4.81 1.13
N ASP A 86 0.33 -6.02 0.88
CA ASP A 86 0.01 -6.99 1.92
C ASP A 86 1.24 -7.41 2.71
N LEU A 87 2.34 -7.71 2.02
CA LEU A 87 3.61 -8.07 2.65
C LEU A 87 4.11 -6.95 3.56
N LEU A 88 4.19 -5.71 3.04
CA LEU A 88 4.64 -4.55 3.80
C LEU A 88 3.76 -4.30 5.03
N LEU A 89 2.43 -4.48 4.92
CA LEU A 89 1.53 -4.34 6.05
C LEU A 89 1.82 -5.39 7.13
N SER A 90 1.98 -6.65 6.71
CA SER A 90 2.26 -7.74 7.64
C SER A 90 3.60 -7.55 8.36
N GLU A 91 4.63 -7.09 7.64
CA GLU A 91 5.95 -6.77 8.20
C GLU A 91 5.88 -5.58 9.16
N ALA A 92 5.15 -4.53 8.80
CA ALA A 92 4.97 -3.36 9.66
C ALA A 92 4.20 -3.71 10.95
N GLN A 93 3.16 -4.55 10.88
CA GLN A 93 2.45 -5.05 12.05
C GLN A 93 3.37 -5.90 12.93
N ASN A 94 4.10 -6.85 12.33
CA ASN A 94 5.05 -7.68 13.06
C ASN A 94 6.12 -6.84 13.77
N LEU A 95 6.67 -5.84 13.06
CA LEU A 95 7.64 -4.91 13.62
C LEU A 95 7.05 -4.11 14.78
N PHE A 96 5.83 -3.57 14.61
CA PHE A 96 5.14 -2.80 15.64
C PHE A 96 4.88 -3.63 16.90
N ASP A 97 4.37 -4.84 16.73
CA ASP A 97 4.07 -5.76 17.84
C ASP A 97 5.34 -6.17 18.60
N ARG A 98 6.46 -6.31 17.90
CA ARG A 98 7.75 -6.69 18.48
C ARG A 98 8.56 -5.51 19.01
N TRP A 99 8.26 -4.29 18.58
CA TRP A 99 9.00 -3.08 18.96
C TRP A 99 9.18 -2.90 20.47
N PRO A 100 8.17 -3.14 21.34
CA PRO A 100 8.35 -3.02 22.78
C PRO A 100 9.38 -3.99 23.35
N PHE A 101 9.58 -5.15 22.70
CA PHE A 101 10.43 -6.24 23.17
C PHE A 101 11.88 -6.13 22.69
N PHE A 102 12.18 -5.27 21.73
CA PHE A 102 13.55 -5.03 21.28
C PHE A 102 14.34 -4.22 22.31
N ASP A 103 15.62 -4.57 22.44
CA ASP A 103 16.58 -3.76 23.18
C ASP A 103 16.92 -2.46 22.42
N THR A 104 17.75 -1.61 23.02
CA THR A 104 18.08 -0.30 22.45
C THR A 104 18.97 -0.41 21.21
N GLU A 105 19.81 -1.43 21.12
CA GLU A 105 20.72 -1.64 20.00
C GLU A 105 19.98 -2.26 18.80
N GLU A 106 19.07 -3.20 19.05
CA GLU A 106 18.16 -3.74 18.04
C GLU A 106 17.28 -2.64 17.43
N LYS A 107 16.70 -1.77 18.28
CA LYS A 107 15.95 -0.60 17.82
C LYS A 107 16.80 0.34 16.96
N ARG A 108 18.04 0.60 17.39
CA ARG A 108 18.99 1.45 16.64
C ARG A 108 19.28 0.87 15.26
N GLN A 109 19.60 -0.42 15.18
CA GLN A 109 19.90 -1.09 13.91
C GLN A 109 18.72 -0.98 12.92
N ILE A 110 17.50 -1.19 13.40
CA ILE A 110 16.31 -1.07 12.55
C ILE A 110 16.14 0.37 12.05
N VAL A 111 16.29 1.37 12.93
CA VAL A 111 16.19 2.80 12.53
C VAL A 111 17.27 3.17 11.51
N GLU A 112 18.49 2.69 11.68
CA GLU A 112 19.60 2.94 10.75
C GLU A 112 19.38 2.28 9.38
N GLN A 113 18.77 1.09 9.35
CA GLN A 113 18.45 0.41 8.10
C GLN A 113 17.36 1.13 7.28
N ILE A 114 16.31 1.62 7.94
CA ILE A 114 15.18 2.27 7.26
C ILE A 114 15.39 3.75 6.98
N THR A 115 16.33 4.40 7.67
CA THR A 115 16.56 5.85 7.59
C THR A 115 17.81 6.17 6.81
N GLU A 116 17.67 6.97 5.75
CA GLU A 116 18.79 7.44 4.95
C GLU A 116 19.49 8.63 5.64
N ARG A 117 18.71 9.57 6.19
CA ARG A 117 19.24 10.76 6.88
C ARG A 117 18.23 11.38 7.83
N ILE A 118 18.72 11.92 8.94
CA ILE A 118 17.97 12.82 9.83
C ILE A 118 18.65 14.20 9.81
N THR A 119 17.88 15.26 9.51
CA THR A 119 18.37 16.64 9.47
C THR A 119 17.66 17.46 10.55
N LEU A 120 18.43 18.06 11.44
CA LEU A 120 17.92 18.88 12.54
C LEU A 120 18.03 20.37 12.18
N SER A 121 16.90 21.08 12.22
CA SER A 121 16.80 22.53 12.11
C SER A 121 16.31 23.13 13.43
N LYS A 122 16.35 24.46 13.57
CA LYS A 122 16.02 25.15 14.83
C LYS A 122 14.61 24.83 15.35
N ASP A 123 13.66 24.65 14.44
CA ASP A 123 12.24 24.40 14.75
C ASP A 123 11.69 23.12 14.08
N GLU A 124 12.52 22.33 13.39
CA GLU A 124 12.05 21.23 12.55
C GLU A 124 13.03 20.04 12.53
N ILE A 125 12.49 18.82 12.48
CA ILE A 125 13.24 17.58 12.29
C ILE A 125 12.78 16.96 10.97
N ASN A 126 13.71 16.83 10.02
CA ASN A 126 13.47 16.20 8.74
C ASN A 126 14.06 14.78 8.72
N ILE A 127 13.21 13.77 8.52
CA ILE A 127 13.62 12.37 8.44
C ILE A 127 13.42 11.89 7.00
N LYS A 128 14.51 11.47 6.36
CA LYS A 128 14.51 10.88 5.03
C LYS A 128 14.67 9.37 5.17
N PHE A 129 13.69 8.61 4.67
CA PHE A 129 13.70 7.15 4.68
C PHE A 129 14.33 6.58 3.40
N THR A 130 15.03 5.45 3.53
CA THR A 130 15.67 4.73 2.41
C THR A 130 14.63 4.08 1.49
N TYR A 131 13.48 3.68 2.06
CA TYR A 131 12.36 3.11 1.32
C TYR A 131 11.21 4.10 1.29
N THR A 132 10.88 4.59 0.10
CA THR A 132 9.59 5.22 -0.19
C THR A 132 8.76 4.18 -0.93
N PRO A 133 7.64 3.69 -0.35
CA PRO A 133 6.73 2.82 -1.09
C PRO A 133 6.33 3.56 -2.36
N LEU A 134 6.64 2.94 -3.50
CA LEU A 134 6.34 3.47 -4.82
C LEU A 134 4.82 3.67 -4.95
N HIS A 135 4.41 4.94 -4.98
CA HIS A 135 3.14 5.46 -5.51
C HIS A 135 1.84 5.24 -4.70
N TYR A 136 1.71 5.94 -3.57
CA TYR A 136 0.45 6.65 -3.35
C TYR A 136 0.44 7.78 -4.39
N ASN A 137 -0.45 7.73 -5.39
CA ASN A 137 -0.76 8.89 -6.22
C ASN A 137 -1.99 9.58 -5.59
N PRO A 138 -1.83 10.42 -4.55
CA PRO A 138 -2.94 11.25 -4.11
C PRO A 138 -3.34 12.16 -5.28
N PRO A 139 -4.63 12.46 -5.45
CA PRO A 139 -5.00 13.63 -6.23
C PRO A 139 -4.20 14.81 -5.70
N ILE A 140 -3.45 15.48 -6.59
CA ILE A 140 -2.47 16.52 -6.30
C ILE A 140 -3.01 17.49 -5.23
N SER A 141 -2.56 17.30 -3.99
CA SER A 141 -2.66 18.24 -2.88
C SER A 141 -1.30 18.28 -2.21
N LYS A 142 -0.71 19.48 -2.16
CA LYS A 142 0.63 19.75 -1.65
C LYS A 142 0.61 19.76 -0.11
N ASP A 143 0.52 18.60 0.51
CA ASP A 143 0.60 18.52 1.98
C ASP A 143 1.79 17.64 2.38
N GLU A 144 2.92 18.30 2.61
CA GLU A 144 4.08 17.76 3.33
C GLU A 144 3.63 17.34 4.75
N ILE A 145 4.02 16.14 5.19
CA ILE A 145 3.73 15.68 6.57
C ILE A 145 4.59 16.51 7.54
N ASN A 146 4.01 17.59 8.06
CA ASN A 146 4.66 18.49 9.01
C ASN A 146 4.34 18.06 10.45
N ILE A 147 5.22 17.28 11.08
CA ILE A 147 5.06 16.87 12.47
C ILE A 147 5.52 18.02 13.39
N LYS A 148 4.58 18.87 13.80
CA LYS A 148 4.80 19.90 14.83
C LYS A 148 4.78 19.27 16.22
N PHE A 149 5.93 19.15 16.87
CA PHE A 149 6.00 18.79 18.28
C PHE A 149 5.63 20.00 19.15
N THR A 150 4.46 19.97 19.80
CA THR A 150 4.14 20.95 20.85
C THR A 150 4.98 20.67 22.09
N LYS A 151 5.83 21.63 22.46
CA LYS A 151 6.62 21.61 23.70
C LYS A 151 5.69 21.78 24.90
N THR A 152 5.02 20.71 25.31
CA THR A 152 4.34 20.63 26.61
C THR A 152 4.48 19.20 27.10
N PRO A 153 5.20 18.95 28.21
CA PRO A 153 5.32 17.62 28.78
C PRO A 153 3.92 17.09 29.12
N PRO A 154 3.53 15.88 28.71
CA PRO A 154 2.29 15.27 29.18
C PRO A 154 2.37 15.15 30.71
N GLN A 155 1.45 15.84 31.40
CA GLN A 155 1.31 15.73 32.85
C GLN A 155 0.87 14.30 33.20
N TYR A 156 1.75 13.55 33.85
CA TYR A 156 1.44 12.23 34.39
C TYR A 156 0.56 12.40 35.63
N ASN A 157 -0.72 12.07 35.51
CA ASN A 157 -1.60 11.91 36.67
C ASN A 157 -1.56 10.43 37.12
N PRO A 158 -1.01 10.11 38.29
CA PRO A 158 -1.06 8.76 38.81
C PRO A 158 -2.50 8.34 39.15
N PRO A 159 -2.84 7.05 39.00
CA PRO A 159 -4.18 6.53 39.28
C PRO A 159 -4.54 6.73 40.75
N GLN A 160 -5.71 7.35 40.99
CA GLN A 160 -6.32 7.49 42.31
C GLN A 160 -6.89 6.12 42.73
N ASN A 161 -6.09 5.35 43.46
CA ASN A 161 -6.56 4.12 44.08
C ASN A 161 -7.43 4.47 45.28
N GLY A 162 -8.74 4.33 45.13
CA GLY A 162 -9.67 4.36 46.26
C GLY A 162 -9.59 3.08 47.06
N HIS A 163 -9.01 3.15 48.27
CA HIS A 163 -9.35 2.24 49.36
C HIS A 163 -9.29 2.97 50.71
N THR A 164 -10.46 3.04 51.33
CA THR A 164 -10.73 3.37 52.72
C THR A 164 -10.00 2.42 53.65
N THR A 165 -9.16 2.90 54.58
CA THR A 165 -9.21 2.46 55.98
C THR A 165 -8.46 3.41 56.92
N SER A 166 -8.97 3.41 58.14
CA SER A 166 -8.74 4.31 59.27
C SER A 166 -7.42 4.05 60.00
N GLY A 167 -6.82 5.11 60.56
CA GLY A 167 -6.37 5.10 61.96
C GLY A 167 -4.89 4.86 62.31
N ILE A 168 -4.25 5.97 62.77
CA ILE A 168 -3.47 6.10 64.04
C ILE A 168 -1.94 5.77 64.07
N HIS A 169 -1.20 6.83 64.48
CA HIS A 169 0.03 6.95 65.28
C HIS A 169 1.47 6.78 64.72
N THR A 170 2.18 7.92 64.75
CA THR A 170 3.48 8.21 65.42
C THR A 170 4.79 7.63 64.89
N GLY A 171 5.74 8.53 64.65
CA GLY A 171 7.15 8.32 65.01
C GLY A 171 8.18 8.37 63.87
N ASP A 172 9.04 9.38 63.95
CA ASP A 172 10.46 9.41 63.59
C ASP A 172 10.97 9.23 62.14
N GLN A 173 11.57 10.33 61.66
CA GLN A 173 12.95 10.47 61.16
C GLN A 173 13.60 9.21 60.56
N HIS A 174 14.02 9.27 59.28
CA HIS A 174 15.40 8.96 58.89
C HIS A 174 15.69 9.36 57.43
N LYS A 175 16.86 9.97 57.24
CA LYS A 175 17.53 10.35 56.00
C LYS A 175 17.95 9.14 55.16
N ALA A 176 17.81 9.23 53.84
CA ALA A 176 18.77 8.76 52.82
C ALA A 176 18.32 9.38 51.47
N GLY A 177 19.10 10.09 50.67
CA GLY A 177 20.55 10.10 50.53
C GLY A 177 20.96 9.27 49.31
N TRP A 178 20.71 9.78 48.08
CA TRP A 178 21.42 9.31 46.89
C TRP A 178 21.81 10.50 46.00
N ILE A 179 23.08 10.86 46.15
CA ILE A 179 23.88 11.67 45.23
C ILE A 179 24.21 10.77 44.03
N LEU A 180 24.09 11.28 42.79
CA LEU A 180 25.03 10.90 41.74
C LEU A 180 25.22 12.06 40.75
N ASN A 181 26.42 12.64 40.86
CA ASN A 181 27.07 13.54 39.92
C ASN A 181 27.07 12.99 38.49
N ARG A 182 26.89 13.90 37.52
CA ARG A 182 27.89 14.05 36.45
C ARG A 182 27.82 15.43 35.81
N LYS A 183 28.84 16.24 36.13
CA LYS A 183 29.29 17.38 35.34
C LYS A 183 29.82 16.87 33.99
N PHE A 184 29.54 17.60 32.91
CA PHE A 184 30.48 17.78 31.82
C PHE A 184 30.25 19.17 31.19
N CYS A 185 31.28 20.00 31.27
CA CYS A 185 31.60 21.15 30.43
C CYS A 185 33.14 21.11 30.24
N PRO A 186 33.70 21.84 29.27
CA PRO A 186 33.06 22.68 28.26
C PRO A 186 33.09 22.09 26.84
#